data_AF-A0A8T6Q3U4-F1
#
_entry.id   AF-A0A8T6Q3U4-F1
#
_cell.length_a   1.000
_cell.length_b   1.000
_cell.length_c   1.000
_cell.angle_alpha   90.00
_cell.angle_beta   90.00
_cell.angle_gamma   90.00
#
_symmetry.space_group_name_H-M   'P 1'
#
loop_
_entity.id
_entity.type
_entity.pdbx_description
1 polymer ?
#
loop_
_entity_poly.entity_id
_entity_poly.type
_entity_poly.pdbx_seq_one_letter_code
_entity_poly.pdbx_strand_id
1 'polypeptide(L)'
;MSEINYQALREKAEKATKGSYIVGHTSVNQHGNLTGVFVCQKWKGEPGGVIAECHVNCLVETDAQAYANAEFIAAFNPKVALALLDEINALEETRINDVCRIAELTKQLESAKSKLNEQREYYEGVISDGSKRIAELEAREIKPAKGEVLVVVSGFTGCGKSAIAGEIEIAMKAIGVPVKWTNGDAEKRMTGADWLTAIEMYKPTVRIVEVNVPRAAGIRIKGE
;
A
#
# COMPACT_ATOMS: atom_id res chain seq x y z
N MET A 1 -3.32 26.83 31.31
CA MET A 1 -2.59 25.92 32.22
C MET A 1 -1.37 26.70 32.69
N SER A 2 -1.21 26.89 34.00
CA SER A 2 0.04 27.46 34.53
C SER A 2 1.17 26.47 34.27
N GLU A 3 2.22 26.90 33.57
CA GLU A 3 3.37 26.06 33.24
C GLU A 3 4.15 25.76 34.52
N ILE A 4 4.21 24.48 34.90
CA ILE A 4 5.00 24.04 36.05
C ILE A 4 6.46 24.16 35.69
N ASN A 5 7.23 24.92 36.47
CA ASN A 5 8.68 25.01 36.29
C ASN A 5 9.35 23.77 36.92
N TYR A 6 9.59 22.74 36.10
CA TYR A 6 10.20 21.48 36.53
C TYR A 6 11.62 21.65 37.08
N GLN A 7 12.40 22.59 36.55
CA GLN A 7 13.76 22.85 37.04
C GLN A 7 13.73 23.44 38.45
N ALA A 8 12.88 24.44 38.69
CA ALA A 8 12.68 25.01 40.01
C ALA A 8 12.13 23.98 41.02
N LEU A 9 11.29 23.04 40.57
CA LEU A 9 10.80 21.94 41.39
C LEU A 9 11.92 20.95 41.75
N ARG A 10 12.76 20.58 40.77
CA ARG A 10 13.93 19.72 40.98
C ARG A 10 14.87 20.32 42.02
N GLU A 11 15.24 21.60 41.86
CA GLU A 11 16.13 22.29 42.79
C GLU A 11 15.59 22.32 44.23
N LYS A 12 14.28 22.49 44.39
CA LYS A 12 13.62 22.43 45.72
C LYS A 12 13.69 21.01 46.30
N ALA A 13 13.42 19.99 45.48
CA ALA A 13 13.47 18.60 45.92
C ALA A 13 14.90 18.14 46.28
N GLU A 14 15.91 18.57 45.53
CA GLU A 14 17.33 18.25 45.82
C GLU A 14 17.83 18.88 47.12
N LYS A 15 17.34 20.08 47.47
CA LYS A 15 17.68 20.81 48.70
C LYS A 15 16.91 20.30 49.92
N ALA A 16 15.76 19.65 49.72
CA ALA A 16 14.95 19.11 50.80
C ALA A 16 15.58 17.87 51.45
N THR A 17 15.07 17.47 52.62
CA THR A 17 15.60 16.32 53.37
C THR A 17 15.51 15.05 52.52
N LYS A 18 16.66 14.42 52.26
CA LYS A 18 16.73 13.25 51.38
C LYS A 18 16.11 12.01 52.02
N GLY A 19 15.73 11.07 51.17
CA GLY A 19 15.24 9.75 51.58
C GLY A 19 13.73 9.64 51.57
N SER A 20 13.21 8.58 52.19
CA SER A 20 11.77 8.30 52.25
C SER A 20 11.21 8.87 53.54
N TYR A 21 9.97 9.36 53.47
CA TYR A 21 9.24 9.84 54.64
C TYR A 21 8.16 8.83 55.03
N ILE A 22 7.72 8.90 56.28
CA ILE A 22 6.60 8.11 56.83
C ILE A 22 5.79 8.99 57.78
N VAL A 23 4.55 8.58 58.03
CA VAL A 23 3.75 9.15 59.12
C VAL A 23 4.40 8.74 60.44
N GLY A 24 4.59 9.72 61.31
CA GLY A 24 5.25 9.56 62.59
C GLY A 24 4.31 9.71 63.77
N HIS A 25 4.74 10.50 64.75
CA HIS A 25 3.99 10.72 65.98
C HIS A 25 2.72 11.55 65.76
N THR A 26 1.92 11.67 66.82
CA THR A 26 0.74 12.53 66.87
C THR A 26 0.77 13.43 68.09
N SER A 27 0.25 14.63 67.95
CA SER A 27 0.03 15.59 69.03
C SER A 27 -1.42 15.54 69.47
N VAL A 28 -1.68 15.54 70.78
CA VAL A 28 -3.03 15.58 71.36
C VAL A 28 -3.10 16.65 72.44
N ASN A 29 -4.27 17.29 72.59
CA ASN A 29 -4.49 18.27 73.64
C ASN A 29 -4.80 17.60 75.00
N GLN A 30 -4.97 18.42 76.04
CA GLN A 30 -5.31 17.95 77.40
C GLN A 30 -6.66 17.21 77.50
N HIS A 31 -7.52 17.35 76.49
CA HIS A 31 -8.82 16.67 76.41
C HIS A 31 -8.76 15.38 75.57
N GLY A 32 -7.59 15.01 75.05
CA GLY A 32 -7.40 13.80 74.23
C GLY A 32 -7.76 13.98 72.75
N ASN A 33 -8.07 15.19 72.30
CA ASN A 33 -8.35 15.45 70.88
C ASN A 33 -7.05 15.60 70.09
N LEU A 34 -7.02 15.08 68.87
CA LEU A 34 -5.90 15.22 67.95
C LEU A 34 -5.67 16.69 67.60
N THR A 35 -4.42 17.13 67.69
CA THR A 35 -3.99 18.50 67.31
C THR A 35 -3.03 18.51 66.15
N GLY A 36 -2.33 17.41 65.87
CA GLY A 36 -1.45 17.32 64.72
C GLY A 36 -0.93 15.91 64.44
N VAL A 37 -0.60 15.64 63.18
CA VAL A 37 0.03 14.40 62.71
C VAL A 37 1.37 14.74 62.08
N PHE A 38 2.45 14.12 62.56
CA PHE A 38 3.80 14.43 62.10
C PHE A 38 4.20 13.58 60.89
N VAL A 39 4.90 14.21 59.95
CA VAL A 39 5.63 13.53 58.87
C VAL A 39 7.09 13.48 59.27
N CYS A 40 7.65 12.27 59.33
CA CYS A 40 9.02 12.03 59.78
C CYS A 40 9.87 11.44 58.65
N GLN A 41 11.18 11.64 58.74
CA GLN A 41 12.14 10.90 57.94
C GLN A 41 12.14 9.43 58.39
N LYS A 42 12.06 8.49 57.44
CA LYS A 42 12.16 7.07 57.75
C LYS A 42 13.61 6.72 58.12
N TRP A 43 13.82 6.27 59.36
CA TRP A 43 15.13 5.84 59.85
C TRP A 43 15.04 4.41 60.38
N LYS A 44 15.76 3.48 59.74
CA LYS A 44 15.74 2.05 60.09
C LYS A 44 14.33 1.41 60.18
N GLY A 45 13.36 1.94 59.44
CA GLY A 45 11.98 1.45 59.44
C GLY A 45 11.03 2.27 60.33
N GLU A 46 11.56 3.06 61.24
CA GLU A 46 10.80 3.79 62.26
C GLU A 46 10.78 5.30 61.99
N PRO A 47 9.83 6.05 62.62
CA PRO A 47 9.81 7.50 62.57
C PRO A 47 11.08 8.09 63.21
N GLY A 48 11.90 8.74 62.38
CA GLY A 48 13.07 9.50 62.82
C GLY A 48 12.72 10.96 63.07
N GLY A 49 13.58 11.86 62.60
CA GLY A 49 13.39 13.32 62.75
C GLY A 49 12.11 13.82 62.08
N VAL A 50 11.42 14.74 62.75
CA VAL A 50 10.22 15.41 62.24
C VAL A 50 10.59 16.36 61.10
N ILE A 51 9.85 16.27 59.99
CA ILE A 51 10.01 17.10 58.78
C ILE A 51 8.90 18.14 58.69
N ALA A 52 7.67 17.73 58.96
CA ALA A 52 6.50 18.59 58.90
C ALA A 52 5.42 18.12 59.88
N GLU A 53 4.51 19.02 60.25
CA GLU A 53 3.34 18.70 61.07
C GLU A 53 2.07 19.12 60.33
N CYS A 54 1.18 18.15 60.10
CA CYS A 54 -0.15 18.39 59.59
C CYS A 54 -1.06 18.74 60.78
N HIS A 55 -1.26 20.04 60.99
CA HIS A 55 -2.08 20.55 62.08
C HIS A 55 -3.57 20.27 61.82
N VAL A 56 -4.28 19.86 62.87
CA VAL A 56 -5.75 19.86 62.90
C VAL A 56 -6.19 21.31 63.05
N ASN A 57 -6.54 21.95 61.94
CA ASN A 57 -6.99 23.33 61.89
C ASN A 57 -8.49 23.41 61.52
N CYS A 58 -9.04 24.61 61.43
CA CYS A 58 -10.46 24.83 61.15
C CYS A 58 -10.95 24.32 59.78
N LEU A 59 -10.04 23.94 58.87
CA LEU A 59 -10.34 23.37 57.56
C LEU A 59 -10.12 21.84 57.52
N VAL A 60 -9.67 21.24 58.62
CA VAL A 60 -9.57 19.79 58.77
C VAL A 60 -10.83 19.32 59.49
N GLU A 61 -11.70 18.64 58.75
CA GLU A 61 -13.03 18.26 59.24
C GLU A 61 -12.99 17.01 60.14
N THR A 62 -11.99 16.15 59.94
CA THR A 62 -11.86 14.89 60.68
C THR A 62 -10.41 14.55 60.99
N ASP A 63 -10.20 13.79 62.06
CA ASP A 63 -8.88 13.25 62.41
C ASP A 63 -8.28 12.42 61.25
N ALA A 64 -9.11 11.64 60.57
CA ALA A 64 -8.71 10.85 59.41
C ALA A 64 -8.15 11.72 58.27
N GLN A 65 -8.68 12.92 58.08
CA GLN A 65 -8.17 13.86 57.08
C GLN A 65 -6.79 14.41 57.47
N ALA A 66 -6.52 14.60 58.76
CA ALA A 66 -5.19 14.99 59.24
C ALA A 66 -4.14 13.89 58.95
N TYR A 67 -4.50 12.63 59.17
CA TYR A 67 -3.66 11.49 58.79
C TYR A 67 -3.46 11.42 57.27
N ALA A 68 -4.52 11.57 56.48
CA ALA A 68 -4.43 11.54 55.01
C ALA A 68 -3.50 12.64 54.47
N ASN A 69 -3.52 13.83 55.05
CA ASN A 69 -2.59 14.91 54.68
C ASN A 69 -1.13 14.52 54.96
N ALA A 70 -0.86 13.93 56.13
CA ALA A 70 0.47 13.47 56.49
C ALA A 70 0.94 12.31 55.60
N GLU A 71 0.05 11.36 55.29
CA GLU A 71 0.30 10.26 54.37
C GLU A 71 0.63 10.76 52.96
N PHE A 72 -0.12 11.75 52.46
CA PHE A 72 0.14 12.35 51.15
C PHE A 72 1.52 13.01 51.09
N ILE A 73 1.88 13.83 52.08
CA ILE A 73 3.20 14.48 52.14
C ILE A 73 4.31 13.43 52.30
N ALA A 74 4.09 12.38 53.09
CA ALA A 74 5.05 11.31 53.26
C ALA A 74 5.26 10.51 51.97
N ALA A 75 4.20 10.25 51.22
CA ALA A 75 4.24 9.55 49.94
C ALA A 75 4.87 10.42 48.84
N PHE A 76 4.47 11.68 48.73
CA PHE A 76 4.97 12.64 47.75
C PHE A 76 6.18 13.44 48.27
N ASN A 77 7.16 12.71 48.81
CA ASN A 77 8.39 13.27 49.35
C ASN A 77 9.40 13.64 48.24
N PRO A 78 10.51 14.33 48.56
CA PRO A 78 11.50 14.74 47.56
C PRO A 78 12.10 13.60 46.75
N LYS A 79 12.27 12.41 47.33
CA LYS A 79 12.76 11.23 46.59
C LYS A 79 11.79 10.84 45.47
N VAL A 80 10.49 10.81 45.77
CA VAL A 80 9.46 10.47 44.77
C VAL A 80 9.34 11.58 43.73
N ALA A 81 9.36 12.85 44.14
CA ALA A 81 9.34 13.97 43.21
C ALA A 81 10.51 13.92 42.20
N LEU A 82 11.73 13.64 42.67
CA LEU A 82 12.90 13.51 41.79
C LEU A 82 12.76 12.32 40.84
N ALA A 83 12.30 11.16 41.32
CA ALA A 83 12.08 9.99 40.47
C ALA A 83 11.07 10.27 39.35
N LEU A 84 9.94 10.93 39.68
CA LEU A 84 8.95 11.33 38.68
C LEU A 84 9.52 12.33 37.66
N LEU A 85 10.35 13.27 38.10
CA LEU A 85 11.02 14.21 37.19
C LEU A 85 12.05 13.52 36.28
N ASP A 86 12.76 12.50 36.78
CA ASP A 86 13.66 11.68 35.97
C ASP A 86 12.87 10.87 34.92
N GLU A 87 11.74 10.28 35.32
CA GLU A 87 10.84 9.57 34.39
C GLU A 87 10.28 10.49 33.31
N ILE A 88 9.83 11.70 33.67
CA ILE A 88 9.35 12.69 32.71
C ILE A 88 10.47 13.03 31.72
N ASN A 89 11.67 13.36 32.19
CA ASN A 89 12.81 13.70 31.33
C ASN A 89 13.13 12.55 30.35
N ALA A 90 13.18 11.30 30.83
CA ALA A 90 13.43 10.14 29.98
C ALA A 90 12.32 9.93 28.92
N LEU A 91 11.06 10.19 29.27
CA LEU A 91 9.94 10.15 28.33
C LEU A 91 10.02 11.28 27.29
N GLU A 92 10.46 12.47 27.69
CA GLU A 92 10.68 13.59 26.75
C GLU A 92 11.80 13.30 25.76
N GLU A 93 12.93 12.77 26.24
CA GLU A 93 14.04 12.34 25.39
C GLU A 93 13.61 11.26 24.38
N THR A 94 12.86 10.26 24.84
CA THR A 94 12.30 9.20 23.98
C THR A 94 11.37 9.79 22.93
N ARG A 95 10.45 10.67 23.34
CA ARG A 95 9.50 11.34 22.43
C ARG A 95 10.22 12.16 21.37
N ILE A 96 11.29 12.89 21.74
CA ILE A 96 12.12 13.65 20.78
C ILE A 96 12.78 12.71 19.77
N ASN A 97 13.36 11.60 20.23
CA ASN A 97 14.00 10.62 19.35
C ASN A 97 13.00 9.98 18.37
N ASP A 98 11.81 9.62 18.86
CA ASP A 98 10.75 9.04 18.03
C ASP A 98 10.27 10.03 16.96
N VAL A 99 10.09 11.31 17.31
CA VAL A 99 9.72 12.36 16.34
C VAL A 99 10.80 12.49 15.26
N CYS A 100 12.08 12.49 15.63
CA CYS A 100 13.18 12.53 14.67
C CYS A 100 13.17 11.31 13.73
N ARG A 101 12.91 10.11 14.26
CA ARG A 101 12.81 8.88 13.47
C ARG A 101 11.62 8.89 12.53
N ILE A 102 10.47 9.39 12.97
CA ILE A 102 9.27 9.55 12.14
C ILE A 102 9.55 10.51 10.98
N ALA A 103 10.25 11.62 11.24
CA ALA A 103 10.61 12.57 10.19
C ALA A 103 11.47 11.93 9.09
N GLU A 104 12.48 11.15 9.48
CA GLU A 104 13.35 10.44 8.54
C GLU A 104 12.58 9.36 7.75
N LEU A 105 11.75 8.56 8.42
CA LEU A 105 10.91 7.56 7.74
C LEU A 105 9.90 8.20 6.78
N THR A 106 9.36 9.37 7.11
CA THR A 106 8.44 10.10 6.25
C THR A 106 9.14 10.54 4.96
N LYS A 107 10.36 11.06 5.06
CA LYS A 107 11.17 11.45 3.89
C LYS A 107 11.51 10.25 3.01
N GLN A 108 11.88 9.11 3.60
CA GLN A 108 12.13 7.88 2.87
C GLN A 108 10.87 7.37 2.15
N LEU A 109 9.72 7.46 2.82
CA LEU A 109 8.42 7.09 2.24
C LEU A 109 8.06 7.96 1.03
N GLU A 110 8.29 9.28 1.12
CA GLU A 110 8.06 10.19 0.00
C GLU A 110 8.99 9.89 -1.19
N SER A 111 10.27 9.64 -0.94
CA SER A 111 11.22 9.24 -1.99
C SER A 111 10.83 7.92 -2.66
N ALA A 112 10.42 6.92 -1.87
CA ALA A 112 9.96 5.63 -2.40
C ALA A 112 8.67 5.78 -3.22
N LYS A 113 7.73 6.63 -2.77
CA LYS A 113 6.51 6.95 -3.52
C LYS A 113 6.81 7.62 -4.86
N SER A 114 7.76 8.58 -4.90
CA SER A 114 8.17 9.23 -6.16
C SER A 114 8.69 8.20 -7.16
N LYS A 115 9.62 7.33 -6.72
CA LYS A 115 10.19 6.27 -7.58
C LYS A 115 9.12 5.31 -8.12
N LEU A 116 8.15 4.92 -7.29
CA LEU A 116 7.04 4.08 -7.73
C LEU A 116 6.16 4.80 -8.75
N ASN A 117 5.92 6.10 -8.57
CA ASN A 117 5.14 6.89 -9.52
C ASN A 117 5.86 7.03 -10.88
N GLU A 118 7.17 7.29 -10.87
CA GLU A 118 8.00 7.33 -12.07
C GLU A 118 8.00 5.99 -12.81
N GLN A 119 8.14 4.88 -12.07
CA GLN A 119 8.02 3.53 -12.66
C GLN A 119 6.65 3.28 -13.27
N ARG A 120 5.59 3.71 -12.58
CA ARG A 120 4.22 3.56 -13.08
C ARG A 120 4.02 4.33 -14.39
N GLU A 121 4.46 5.58 -14.45
CA GLU A 121 4.37 6.42 -15.66
C GLU A 121 5.15 5.81 -16.83
N TYR A 122 6.35 5.29 -16.57
CA TYR A 122 7.14 4.56 -17.57
C TYR A 122 6.38 3.36 -18.14
N TYR A 123 5.82 2.50 -17.29
CA TYR A 123 5.07 1.33 -17.74
C TYR A 123 3.77 1.70 -18.46
N GLU A 124 3.06 2.73 -18.00
CA GLU A 124 1.88 3.26 -18.70
C GLU A 124 2.24 3.75 -20.12
N GLY A 125 3.40 4.40 -20.29
CA GLY A 125 3.92 4.79 -21.60
C GLY A 125 4.21 3.59 -22.52
N VAL A 126 4.97 2.60 -22.02
CA VAL A 126 5.30 1.38 -22.79
C VAL A 126 4.03 0.62 -23.21
N ILE A 127 3.05 0.50 -22.31
CA ILE A 127 1.77 -0.16 -22.60
C ILE A 127 0.97 0.63 -23.63
N SER A 128 0.94 1.96 -23.53
CA SER A 128 0.26 2.84 -24.48
C SER A 128 0.84 2.70 -25.90
N ASP A 129 2.16 2.77 -26.03
CA ASP A 129 2.82 2.64 -27.33
C ASP A 129 2.71 1.22 -27.90
N GLY A 130 2.81 0.20 -27.05
CA GLY A 130 2.53 -1.19 -27.44
C GLY A 130 1.09 -1.37 -27.94
N SER A 131 0.12 -0.77 -27.25
CA SER A 131 -1.30 -0.84 -27.62
C SER A 131 -1.57 -0.15 -28.97
N LYS A 132 -0.95 1.01 -29.22
CA LYS A 132 -1.02 1.69 -30.53
C LYS A 132 -0.44 0.79 -31.63
N ARG A 133 0.71 0.17 -31.39
CA ARG A 133 1.34 -0.70 -32.38
C ARG A 133 0.51 -1.94 -32.69
N ILE A 134 -0.13 -2.53 -31.67
CA ILE A 134 -1.07 -3.64 -31.86
C ILE A 134 -2.25 -3.18 -32.70
N ALA A 135 -2.87 -2.04 -32.38
CA ALA A 135 -3.99 -1.51 -33.16
C ALA A 135 -3.62 -1.24 -34.63
N GLU A 136 -2.41 -0.71 -34.89
CA GLU A 136 -1.89 -0.54 -36.26
C GLU A 136 -1.73 -1.87 -37.00
N LEU A 137 -1.22 -2.90 -36.31
CA LEU A 137 -1.04 -4.23 -36.90
C LEU A 137 -2.39 -4.91 -37.16
N GLU A 138 -3.33 -4.82 -36.22
CA GLU A 138 -4.69 -5.35 -36.37
C GLU A 138 -5.48 -4.65 -37.48
N ALA A 139 -5.27 -3.35 -37.69
CA ALA A 139 -5.88 -2.62 -38.80
C ALA A 139 -5.32 -3.02 -40.18
N ARG A 140 -4.06 -3.47 -40.23
CA ARG A 140 -3.44 -4.01 -41.45
C ARG A 140 -3.79 -5.47 -41.69
N GLU A 141 -4.18 -6.19 -40.65
CA GLU A 141 -4.59 -7.59 -40.74
C GLU A 141 -5.95 -7.71 -41.44
N ILE A 142 -6.00 -8.47 -42.53
CA ILE A 142 -7.25 -8.72 -43.25
C ILE A 142 -7.97 -9.87 -42.55
N LYS A 143 -9.13 -9.59 -41.94
CA LYS A 143 -9.94 -10.59 -41.22
C LYS A 143 -11.15 -11.01 -42.08
N PRO A 144 -11.45 -12.33 -42.20
CA PRO A 144 -12.65 -12.80 -42.89
C PRO A 144 -13.93 -12.41 -42.13
N ALA A 145 -14.98 -12.08 -42.86
CA ALA A 145 -16.32 -11.92 -42.29
C ALA A 145 -16.93 -13.28 -41.87
N LYS A 146 -17.97 -13.24 -41.04
CA LYS A 146 -18.68 -14.46 -40.61
C LYS A 146 -19.31 -15.15 -41.83
N GLY A 147 -18.87 -16.37 -42.13
CA GLY A 147 -19.31 -17.13 -43.31
C GLY A 147 -18.46 -16.92 -44.56
N GLU A 148 -17.41 -16.10 -44.48
CA GLU A 148 -16.43 -15.87 -45.55
C GLU A 148 -15.20 -16.76 -45.35
N VAL A 149 -14.66 -17.29 -46.46
CA VAL A 149 -13.36 -17.95 -46.48
C VAL A 149 -12.38 -17.00 -47.18
N LEU A 150 -11.45 -16.45 -46.40
CA LEU A 150 -10.38 -15.59 -46.91
C LEU A 150 -9.16 -16.42 -47.29
N VAL A 151 -8.72 -16.31 -48.54
CA VAL A 151 -7.47 -16.93 -49.02
C VAL A 151 -6.44 -15.83 -49.27
N VAL A 152 -5.36 -15.82 -48.49
CA VAL A 152 -4.24 -14.88 -48.65
C VAL A 152 -3.10 -15.56 -49.41
N VAL A 153 -2.82 -15.08 -50.63
CA VAL A 153 -1.72 -15.58 -51.46
C VAL A 153 -0.55 -14.59 -51.38
N SER A 154 0.52 -14.97 -50.67
CA SER A 154 1.70 -14.10 -50.42
C SER A 154 3.01 -14.70 -50.92
N GLY A 155 3.99 -13.86 -51.25
CA GLY A 155 5.30 -14.27 -51.77
C GLY A 155 5.99 -13.19 -52.63
N PHE A 156 7.25 -13.39 -53.00
CA PHE A 156 8.05 -12.41 -53.75
C PHE A 156 7.53 -12.15 -55.17
N THR A 157 7.74 -10.95 -55.72
CA THR A 157 7.38 -10.62 -57.12
C THR A 157 7.98 -11.64 -58.09
N GLY A 158 7.20 -12.12 -59.04
CA GLY A 158 7.65 -13.13 -60.03
C GLY A 158 7.55 -14.61 -59.60
N CYS A 159 7.20 -14.93 -58.35
CA CYS A 159 7.11 -16.34 -57.90
C CYS A 159 5.80 -17.07 -58.29
N GLY A 160 5.02 -16.54 -59.23
CA GLY A 160 3.80 -17.18 -59.72
C GLY A 160 2.52 -17.00 -58.87
N LYS A 161 2.52 -16.09 -57.87
CA LYS A 161 1.34 -15.82 -57.01
C LYS A 161 0.05 -15.56 -57.79
N SER A 162 0.13 -14.69 -58.80
CA SER A 162 -1.05 -14.28 -59.57
C SER A 162 -1.59 -15.42 -60.43
N ALA A 163 -0.74 -16.38 -60.84
CA ALA A 163 -1.19 -17.61 -61.49
C ALA A 163 -1.97 -18.48 -60.51
N ILE A 164 -1.43 -18.72 -59.30
CA ILE A 164 -2.12 -19.51 -58.26
C ILE A 164 -3.45 -18.84 -57.84
N ALA A 165 -3.46 -17.52 -57.64
CA ALA A 165 -4.68 -16.78 -57.32
C ALA A 165 -5.72 -16.85 -58.46
N GLY A 166 -5.27 -16.80 -59.72
CA GLY A 166 -6.13 -16.97 -60.89
C GLY A 166 -6.76 -18.36 -60.97
N GLU A 167 -5.99 -19.43 -60.74
CA GLU A 167 -6.49 -20.81 -60.71
C GLU A 167 -7.57 -20.99 -59.63
N ILE A 168 -7.36 -20.43 -58.44
CA ILE A 168 -8.35 -20.45 -57.35
C ILE A 168 -9.64 -19.74 -57.79
N GLU A 169 -9.54 -18.57 -58.43
CA GLU A 169 -10.72 -17.83 -58.91
C GLU A 169 -11.53 -18.64 -59.93
N ILE A 170 -10.86 -19.25 -60.91
CA ILE A 170 -11.51 -20.05 -61.97
C ILE A 170 -12.19 -21.27 -61.35
N ALA A 171 -11.47 -22.01 -60.49
CA ALA A 171 -12.00 -23.22 -59.84
C ALA A 171 -13.26 -22.92 -59.01
N MET A 172 -13.23 -21.85 -58.21
CA MET A 172 -14.37 -21.46 -57.38
C MET A 172 -15.57 -20.98 -58.20
N LYS A 173 -15.34 -20.21 -59.28
CA LYS A 173 -16.41 -19.81 -60.21
C LYS A 173 -17.06 -21.02 -60.89
N ALA A 174 -16.26 -22.03 -61.25
CA ALA A 174 -16.76 -23.25 -61.89
C ALA A 174 -17.70 -24.06 -60.97
N ILE A 175 -17.47 -24.05 -59.66
CA ILE A 175 -18.34 -24.71 -58.66
C ILE A 175 -19.48 -23.81 -58.15
N GLY A 176 -19.65 -22.61 -58.72
CA GLY A 176 -20.71 -21.68 -58.35
C GLY A 176 -20.48 -20.91 -57.03
N VAL A 177 -19.26 -20.92 -56.49
CA VAL A 177 -18.90 -20.14 -55.30
C VAL A 177 -18.59 -18.69 -55.71
N PRO A 178 -19.23 -17.68 -55.10
CA PRO A 178 -18.94 -16.28 -55.41
C PRO A 178 -17.52 -15.92 -54.95
N VAL A 179 -16.69 -15.44 -55.88
CA VAL A 179 -15.31 -14.99 -55.60
C VAL A 179 -15.12 -13.52 -55.92
N LYS A 180 -14.40 -12.84 -55.03
CA LYS A 180 -13.94 -11.47 -55.21
C LYS A 180 -12.42 -11.42 -55.03
N TRP A 181 -11.70 -11.10 -56.10
CA TRP A 181 -10.26 -10.85 -56.03
C TRP A 181 -9.97 -9.35 -55.98
N THR A 182 -9.72 -8.83 -54.78
CA THR A 182 -9.31 -7.43 -54.57
C THR A 182 -7.91 -7.17 -55.12
N ASN A 183 -7.73 -6.11 -55.93
CA ASN A 183 -6.49 -5.73 -56.64
C ASN A 183 -5.99 -6.69 -57.75
N GLY A 184 -6.75 -7.72 -58.14
CA GLY A 184 -6.33 -8.69 -59.16
C GLY A 184 -6.13 -8.10 -60.56
N ASP A 185 -6.90 -7.10 -60.96
CA ASP A 185 -6.86 -6.54 -62.32
C ASP A 185 -5.55 -5.80 -62.64
N ALA A 186 -4.92 -5.19 -61.63
CA ALA A 186 -3.62 -4.54 -61.78
C ALA A 186 -2.49 -5.56 -61.98
N GLU A 187 -2.52 -6.70 -61.27
CA GLU A 187 -1.54 -7.78 -61.44
C GLU A 187 -1.76 -8.57 -62.74
N LYS A 188 -3.02 -8.83 -63.12
CA LYS A 188 -3.38 -9.52 -64.38
C LYS A 188 -2.94 -8.74 -65.61
N ARG A 189 -3.13 -7.41 -65.62
CA ARG A 189 -2.69 -6.54 -66.72
C ARG A 189 -1.17 -6.42 -66.82
N MET A 190 -0.48 -6.46 -65.68
CA MET A 190 0.99 -6.37 -65.65
C MET A 190 1.68 -7.66 -66.14
N THR A 191 1.04 -8.82 -65.95
CA THR A 191 1.59 -10.13 -66.32
C THR A 191 1.09 -10.67 -67.67
N GLY A 192 0.16 -9.97 -68.35
CA GLY A 192 -0.34 -10.35 -69.68
C GLY A 192 -1.15 -11.64 -69.69
N ALA A 193 -1.66 -12.07 -68.53
CA ALA A 193 -2.30 -13.37 -68.39
C ALA A 193 -3.77 -13.31 -68.84
N ASP A 194 -3.98 -13.54 -70.14
CA ASP A 194 -5.30 -13.80 -70.74
C ASP A 194 -5.62 -15.31 -70.61
N TRP A 195 -6.37 -15.65 -69.57
CA TRP A 195 -6.57 -17.04 -69.12
C TRP A 195 -7.60 -17.83 -69.95
N LEU A 196 -8.33 -17.19 -70.87
CA LEU A 196 -9.30 -17.90 -71.71
C LEU A 196 -8.63 -18.96 -72.59
N THR A 197 -7.39 -18.70 -73.03
CA THR A 197 -6.64 -19.57 -73.95
C THR A 197 -5.86 -20.68 -73.23
N ALA A 198 -5.57 -20.53 -71.93
CA ALA A 198 -4.78 -21.50 -71.15
C ALA A 198 -5.60 -22.68 -70.61
N ILE A 199 -6.92 -22.51 -70.47
CA ILE A 199 -7.86 -23.49 -69.90
C ILE A 199 -7.97 -24.77 -70.75
N GLU A 200 -7.86 -24.67 -72.08
CA GLU A 200 -8.00 -25.82 -72.97
C GLU A 200 -6.77 -26.76 -72.99
N MET A 201 -5.60 -26.27 -72.60
CA MET A 201 -4.33 -26.98 -72.87
C MET A 201 -3.94 -27.99 -71.79
N TYR A 202 -4.47 -27.90 -70.56
CA TYR A 202 -3.91 -28.66 -69.42
C TYR A 202 -4.80 -29.71 -68.75
N LYS A 203 -6.10 -29.81 -69.10
CA LYS A 203 -7.08 -30.83 -68.62
C LYS A 203 -6.64 -31.67 -67.39
N PRO A 204 -6.48 -31.08 -66.19
CA PRO A 204 -6.00 -31.84 -65.04
C PRO A 204 -7.13 -32.69 -64.44
N THR A 205 -6.81 -33.91 -64.01
CA THR A 205 -7.72 -34.77 -63.23
C THR A 205 -7.47 -34.57 -61.74
N VAL A 206 -8.53 -34.21 -61.00
CA VAL A 206 -8.50 -34.02 -59.54
C VAL A 206 -9.20 -35.19 -58.86
N ARG A 207 -8.55 -35.80 -57.85
CA ARG A 207 -9.17 -36.76 -56.92
C ARG A 207 -9.33 -36.08 -55.57
N ILE A 208 -10.56 -35.96 -55.09
CA ILE A 208 -10.91 -35.34 -53.82
C ILE A 208 -11.20 -36.44 -52.79
N VAL A 209 -10.59 -36.33 -51.60
CA VAL A 209 -10.90 -37.14 -50.43
C VAL A 209 -11.26 -36.18 -49.29
N GLU A 210 -12.49 -36.24 -48.83
CA GLU A 210 -12.96 -35.47 -47.68
C GLU A 210 -12.66 -36.25 -46.39
N VAL A 211 -11.93 -35.63 -45.46
CA VAL A 211 -11.72 -36.17 -44.10
C VAL A 211 -12.31 -35.17 -43.11
N ASN A 212 -13.41 -35.56 -42.48
CA ASN A 212 -14.03 -34.78 -41.42
C ASN A 212 -13.27 -35.01 -40.10
N VAL A 213 -12.68 -33.97 -39.54
CA VAL A 213 -12.12 -33.98 -38.18
C VAL A 213 -13.14 -33.33 -37.26
N PRO A 214 -13.90 -34.09 -36.45
CA PRO A 214 -14.89 -33.51 -35.56
C PRO A 214 -14.22 -32.56 -34.57
N ARG A 215 -14.83 -31.39 -34.34
CA ARG A 215 -14.45 -30.53 -33.22
C ARG A 215 -14.65 -31.34 -31.94
N ALA A 216 -13.61 -31.43 -31.11
CA ALA A 216 -13.68 -32.09 -29.81
C ALA A 216 -14.94 -31.63 -29.06
N ALA A 217 -15.77 -32.60 -28.66
CA ALA A 217 -16.96 -32.32 -27.87
C ALA A 217 -16.54 -31.86 -26.48
N GLY A 218 -16.65 -30.56 -26.21
CA GLY A 218 -16.65 -30.08 -24.83
C GLY A 218 -16.10 -28.69 -24.59
N ILE A 219 -16.71 -27.64 -25.14
CA ILE A 219 -16.86 -26.37 -24.41
C ILE A 219 -18.26 -25.82 -24.71
N ARG A 220 -19.18 -26.00 -23.76
CA ARG A 220 -20.47 -25.31 -23.74
C ARG A 220 -20.18 -23.83 -23.45
N ILE A 221 -20.44 -22.94 -24.40
CA ILE A 221 -20.59 -21.51 -24.10
C ILE A 221 -21.99 -21.35 -23.49
N LYS A 222 -22.03 -20.89 -22.25
CA LYS A 222 -23.26 -20.62 -21.50
C LYS A 222 -23.72 -19.21 -21.84
N GLY A 223 -24.95 -19.08 -22.34
CA GLY A 223 -25.73 -17.85 -22.31
C GLY A 223 -25.65 -16.99 -23.57
N GLU A 224 -26.84 -16.65 -24.07
CA GLU A 224 -27.13 -15.47 -24.88
C GLU A 224 -26.59 -14.17 -24.27
#